data_AF-A0A382B7Y8-F1
#
_entry.id   AF-A0A382B7Y8-F1
#
_cell.length_a   1.000
_cell.length_b   1.000
_cell.length_c   1.000
_cell.angle_alpha   90.00
_cell.angle_beta   90.00
_cell.angle_gamma   90.00
#
_symmetry.space_group_name_H-M   'P 1'
#
loop_
_entity.id
_entity.type
_entity.pdbx_description
1 polymer ?
#
loop_
_entity_poly.entity_id
_entity_poly.type
_entity_poly.pdbx_seq_one_letter_code
_entity_poly.pdbx_strand_id
1 'polypeptide(L)'
;QTNPEIYYAGYLAEARKEFSEANITMALLLQQPLPQPEELGVNIIDYLKGMGDSVGEVRRYILDSLRRDEWQQCEDAMEIMDQIYTLLVTLDFPEGVTGGLRNTNDMVRKTLERTRGDFTVAFRQKRLEDILSSAEHATTIKRSY
;
A
#
# COMPACT_ATOMS: atom_id res chain seq x y z
N GLN A 1 7.00 -40.30 4.21
CA GLN A 1 8.26 -39.79 3.63
C GLN A 1 8.21 -38.28 3.68
N THR A 2 8.91 -37.67 4.63
CA THR A 2 9.14 -36.22 4.68
C THR A 2 10.18 -35.91 3.62
N ASN A 3 9.76 -35.30 2.51
CA ASN A 3 10.61 -35.03 1.36
C ASN A 3 11.20 -33.60 1.51
N PRO A 4 12.43 -33.43 2.03
CA PRO A 4 12.93 -32.13 2.47
C PRO A 4 13.27 -31.20 1.29
N GLU A 5 13.40 -31.74 0.08
CA GLU A 5 13.76 -30.96 -1.11
C GLU A 5 12.61 -30.09 -1.65
N ILE A 6 11.35 -30.46 -1.37
CA ILE A 6 10.20 -29.60 -1.67
C ILE A 6 10.20 -28.39 -0.72
N TYR A 7 10.72 -28.55 0.50
CA TYR A 7 10.80 -27.50 1.52
C TYR A 7 11.71 -26.32 1.12
N TYR A 8 12.62 -26.53 0.17
CA TYR A 8 13.64 -25.57 -0.29
C TYR A 8 13.49 -25.13 -1.76
N ALA A 9 12.43 -25.54 -2.46
CA ALA A 9 12.18 -25.05 -3.82
C ALA A 9 11.60 -23.63 -3.74
N GLY A 10 12.17 -22.66 -4.47
CA GLY A 10 11.79 -21.23 -4.40
C GLY A 10 10.28 -20.91 -4.48
N TYR A 11 9.47 -21.84 -4.99
CA TYR A 11 8.00 -21.77 -4.96
C TYR A 11 7.40 -21.68 -3.56
N LEU A 12 7.97 -22.32 -2.54
CA LEU A 12 7.45 -22.20 -1.17
C LEU A 12 7.78 -20.84 -0.54
N ALA A 13 8.91 -20.25 -0.88
CA ALA A 13 9.24 -18.89 -0.44
C ALA A 13 8.28 -17.88 -1.08
N GLU A 14 8.02 -18.03 -2.39
CA GLU A 14 7.06 -17.17 -3.09
C GLU A 14 5.64 -17.35 -2.53
N ALA A 15 5.19 -18.58 -2.31
CA ALA A 15 3.88 -18.84 -1.72
C ALA A 15 3.75 -18.28 -0.29
N ARG A 16 4.79 -18.36 0.54
CA ARG A 16 4.78 -17.75 1.89
C ARG A 16 4.76 -16.22 1.82
N LYS A 17 5.47 -15.63 0.86
CA LYS A 17 5.47 -14.20 0.62
C LYS A 17 4.07 -13.73 0.17
N GLU A 18 3.47 -14.36 -0.84
CA GLU A 18 2.11 -14.07 -1.31
C GLU A 18 1.06 -14.29 -0.20
N PHE A 19 1.20 -15.36 0.61
CA PHE A 19 0.33 -15.58 1.75
C PHE A 19 0.47 -14.47 2.80
N SER A 20 1.69 -14.02 3.08
CA SER A 20 1.95 -12.91 4.00
C SER A 20 1.35 -11.62 3.45
N GLU A 21 1.58 -11.31 2.17
CA GLU A 21 1.03 -10.16 1.47
C GLU A 21 -0.49 -10.11 1.59
N ALA A 22 -1.19 -11.21 1.30
CA ALA A 22 -2.64 -11.28 1.35
C ALA A 22 -3.19 -10.98 2.76
N ASN A 23 -2.60 -11.62 3.79
CA ASN A 23 -3.02 -11.41 5.18
C ASN A 23 -2.73 -9.99 5.67
N ILE A 24 -1.54 -9.47 5.36
CA ILE A 24 -1.13 -8.11 5.71
C ILE A 24 -2.03 -7.08 5.03
N THR A 25 -2.27 -7.23 3.72
CA THR A 25 -3.16 -6.35 2.95
C THR A 25 -4.55 -6.32 3.54
N MET A 26 -5.12 -7.50 3.85
CA MET A 26 -6.43 -7.60 4.47
C MET A 26 -6.48 -6.88 5.82
N ALA A 27 -5.50 -7.13 6.69
CA ALA A 27 -5.45 -6.50 8.01
C ALA A 27 -5.34 -4.96 7.89
N LEU A 28 -4.49 -4.47 6.99
CA LEU A 28 -4.30 -3.04 6.73
C LEU A 28 -5.59 -2.37 6.25
N LEU A 29 -6.22 -2.90 5.20
CA LEU A 29 -7.43 -2.31 4.62
C LEU A 29 -8.65 -2.39 5.56
N LEU A 30 -8.67 -3.36 6.47
CA LEU A 30 -9.69 -3.48 7.51
C LEU A 30 -9.33 -2.72 8.80
N GLN A 31 -8.19 -2.01 8.84
CA GLN A 31 -7.67 -1.33 10.03
C GLN A 31 -7.58 -2.25 11.26
N GLN A 32 -7.21 -3.51 11.04
CA GLN A 32 -7.00 -4.52 12.07
C GLN A 32 -5.52 -4.61 12.45
N PRO A 33 -5.20 -5.14 13.64
CA PRO A 33 -3.82 -5.42 14.02
C PRO A 33 -3.13 -6.30 12.98
N LEU A 34 -1.87 -5.98 12.67
CA LEU A 34 -1.06 -6.82 11.77
C LEU A 34 -0.79 -8.18 12.42
N PRO A 35 -1.01 -9.29 11.69
CA PRO A 35 -0.66 -10.61 12.19
C PRO A 35 0.86 -10.71 12.36
N GLN A 36 1.31 -11.36 13.43
CA GLN A 36 2.73 -11.62 13.63
C GLN A 36 3.22 -12.72 12.67
N PRO A 37 4.50 -12.71 12.26
CA PRO A 37 5.07 -13.76 11.41
C PRO A 37 4.84 -15.17 11.95
N GLU A 38 4.91 -15.34 13.28
CA GLU A 38 4.70 -16.60 13.97
C GLU A 38 3.24 -17.09 13.86
N GLU A 39 2.26 -16.17 13.89
CA GLU A 39 0.84 -16.49 13.71
C GLU A 39 0.54 -16.99 12.30
N LEU A 40 1.29 -16.49 11.32
CA LEU A 40 1.19 -16.92 9.91
C LEU A 40 2.05 -18.15 9.59
N GLY A 41 2.91 -18.59 10.52
CA GLY A 41 3.83 -19.70 10.29
C GLY A 41 4.88 -19.42 9.20
N VAL A 42 5.23 -18.15 8.98
CA VAL A 42 6.21 -17.71 7.97
C VAL A 42 7.47 -17.19 8.65
N ASN A 43 8.61 -17.28 7.97
CA ASN A 43 9.82 -16.64 8.47
C ASN A 43 9.77 -15.11 8.28
N ILE A 44 10.55 -14.39 9.08
CA ILE A 44 10.57 -12.92 9.07
C ILE A 44 10.94 -12.33 7.70
N ILE A 45 11.77 -13.00 6.90
CA ILE A 45 12.19 -12.49 5.59
C ILE A 45 11.03 -12.55 4.59
N ASP A 46 10.33 -13.68 4.50
CA ASP A 46 9.16 -13.84 3.64
C ASP A 46 8.01 -12.92 4.09
N TYR A 47 7.84 -12.72 5.40
CA TYR A 47 6.87 -11.78 5.97
C TYR A 47 7.17 -10.33 5.57
N LEU A 48 8.40 -9.86 5.75
CA LEU A 48 8.79 -8.49 5.41
C LEU A 48 8.75 -8.24 3.90
N LYS A 49 9.05 -9.24 3.07
CA LYS A 49 8.87 -9.15 1.62
C LYS A 49 7.39 -9.03 1.26
N GLY A 50 6.52 -9.86 1.85
CA GLY A 50 5.07 -9.76 1.66
C GLY A 50 4.51 -8.42 2.14
N MET A 51 5.05 -7.86 3.23
CA MET A 51 4.71 -6.51 3.68
C MET A 51 5.09 -5.45 2.64
N GLY A 52 6.27 -5.57 2.03
CA GLY A 52 6.66 -4.69 0.93
C GLY A 52 5.75 -4.80 -0.28
N ASP A 53 5.40 -6.03 -0.69
CA ASP A 53 4.53 -6.28 -1.84
C ASP A 53 3.10 -5.77 -1.58
N SER A 54 2.61 -5.83 -0.33
CA SER A 54 1.30 -5.32 0.07
C SER A 54 1.11 -3.81 -0.20
N VAL A 55 2.20 -3.03 -0.27
CA VAL A 55 2.15 -1.62 -0.66
C VAL A 55 1.63 -1.44 -2.08
N GLY A 56 1.91 -2.40 -2.97
CA GLY A 56 1.34 -2.43 -4.32
C GLY A 56 -0.18 -2.58 -4.31
N GLU A 57 -0.71 -3.45 -3.45
CA GLU A 57 -2.15 -3.65 -3.28
C GLU A 57 -2.82 -2.46 -2.58
N VAL A 58 -2.18 -1.83 -1.60
CA VAL A 58 -2.67 -0.57 -1.01
C VAL A 58 -2.73 0.54 -2.07
N ARG A 59 -1.71 0.68 -2.92
CA ARG A 59 -1.77 1.60 -4.06
C ARG A 59 -2.94 1.28 -4.99
N ARG A 60 -3.19 0.01 -5.29
CA ARG A 60 -4.32 -0.41 -6.12
C ARG A 60 -5.65 0.01 -5.49
N TYR A 61 -5.80 -0.22 -4.19
CA TYR A 61 -6.96 0.22 -3.42
C TYR A 61 -7.16 1.75 -3.47
N ILE A 62 -6.09 2.53 -3.35
CA ILE A 62 -6.15 4.01 -3.49
C ILE A 62 -6.64 4.40 -4.88
N LEU A 63 -6.08 3.84 -5.95
CA LEU A 63 -6.48 4.17 -7.32
C LEU A 63 -7.93 3.76 -7.62
N ASP A 64 -8.39 2.63 -7.08
CA ASP A 64 -9.78 2.18 -7.20
C ASP A 64 -10.74 3.07 -6.41
N SER A 65 -10.33 3.55 -5.24
CA SER A 65 -11.11 4.49 -4.41
C SER A 65 -11.18 5.88 -5.05
N LEU A 66 -10.08 6.36 -5.64
CA LEU A 66 -10.07 7.60 -6.43
C LEU A 66 -11.09 7.58 -7.58
N ARG A 67 -11.20 6.45 -8.28
CA ARG A 67 -12.21 6.26 -9.34
C ARG A 67 -13.65 6.33 -8.85
N ARG A 68 -13.88 6.16 -7.54
CA ARG A 68 -15.21 6.20 -6.90
C ARG A 68 -15.44 7.51 -6.12
N ASP A 69 -14.54 8.49 -6.23
CA ASP A 69 -14.55 9.72 -5.43
C ASP A 69 -14.54 9.46 -3.91
N GLU A 70 -13.98 8.34 -3.48
CA GLU A 70 -13.86 7.91 -2.09
C GLU A 70 -12.60 8.54 -1.45
N TRP A 71 -12.62 9.86 -1.27
CA TRP A 71 -11.44 10.64 -0.86
C TRP A 71 -10.90 10.27 0.53
N GLN A 72 -11.79 10.02 1.50
CA GLN A 72 -11.36 9.65 2.85
C GLN A 72 -10.62 8.31 2.86
N GLN A 73 -11.14 7.32 2.11
CA GLN A 73 -10.51 6.02 1.96
C GLN A 73 -9.12 6.13 1.34
N CYS A 74 -8.93 7.06 0.41
CA CYS A 74 -7.62 7.33 -0.17
C CYS A 74 -6.65 7.93 0.85
N GLU A 75 -7.09 8.88 1.67
CA GLU A 75 -6.25 9.48 2.72
C GLU A 75 -5.85 8.45 3.78
N ASP A 76 -6.80 7.66 4.27
CA ASP A 76 -6.55 6.60 5.26
C ASP A 76 -5.54 5.56 4.71
N ALA A 77 -5.72 5.15 3.45
CA ALA A 77 -4.81 4.21 2.80
C ALA A 77 -3.42 4.81 2.51
N MET A 78 -3.34 6.11 2.20
CA MET A 78 -2.07 6.83 2.05
C MET A 78 -1.28 6.84 3.36
N GLU A 79 -1.95 7.06 4.49
CA GLU A 79 -1.32 7.03 5.81
C GLU A 79 -0.78 5.63 6.15
N ILE A 80 -1.56 4.58 5.88
CA ILE A 80 -1.12 3.20 6.02
C ILE A 80 0.17 2.95 5.22
N MET A 81 0.22 3.41 3.97
CA MET A 81 1.38 3.25 3.10
C MET A 81 2.64 3.94 3.68
N ASP A 82 2.48 5.11 4.29
CA ASP A 82 3.56 5.83 4.98
C ASP A 82 4.05 5.11 6.24
N GLN A 83 3.13 4.51 7.01
CA GLN A 83 3.47 3.75 8.21
C GLN A 83 4.30 2.50 7.84
N ILE A 84 3.92 1.78 6.78
CA ILE A 84 4.68 0.63 6.29
C ILE A 84 6.08 1.05 5.84
N TYR A 85 6.19 2.11 5.04
CA TYR A 85 7.49 2.61 4.61
C TYR A 85 8.38 2.99 5.79
N THR A 86 7.82 3.69 6.78
CA THR A 86 8.53 4.09 8.01
C THR A 86 9.02 2.87 8.80
N LEU A 87 8.17 1.86 8.96
CA LEU A 87 8.54 0.62 9.62
C LEU A 87 9.70 -0.07 8.89
N LEU A 88 9.57 -0.25 7.58
CA LEU A 88 10.54 -0.97 6.76
C LEU A 88 11.90 -0.26 6.66
N VAL A 89 11.93 1.07 6.67
CA VAL A 89 13.19 1.84 6.64
C VAL A 89 13.88 1.89 8.02
N THR A 90 13.12 1.78 9.11
CA THR A 90 13.67 1.78 10.49
C THR A 90 14.41 0.49 10.82
N LEU A 91 14.03 -0.60 10.17
CA LEU A 91 14.72 -1.87 10.28
C LEU A 91 16.05 -1.77 9.48
N ASP A 92 17.08 -1.22 10.13
CA ASP A 92 18.41 -1.05 9.55
C ASP A 92 19.04 -2.43 9.34
N PHE A 93 19.10 -2.87 8.08
CA PHE A 93 19.36 -4.25 7.73
C PHE A 93 20.72 -4.43 7.03
N PRO A 94 21.72 -5.07 7.67
CA PRO A 94 22.97 -5.42 7.01
C PRO A 94 22.71 -6.32 5.78
N GLU A 95 23.24 -5.95 4.62
CA GLU A 95 22.98 -6.64 3.34
C GLU A 95 23.31 -8.14 3.37
N GLY A 96 24.26 -8.56 4.20
CA GLY A 96 24.67 -9.96 4.33
C GLY A 96 23.64 -10.89 5.01
N VAL A 97 22.61 -10.35 5.65
CA VAL A 97 21.63 -11.12 6.44
C VAL A 97 20.23 -11.14 5.80
N THR A 98 19.93 -10.21 4.89
CA THR A 98 18.53 -9.87 4.55
C THR A 98 18.05 -10.24 3.16
N GLY A 99 18.91 -10.82 2.31
CA GLY A 99 18.47 -11.51 1.09
C GLY A 99 17.55 -10.69 0.18
N GLY A 100 17.82 -9.38 0.04
CA GLY A 100 17.13 -8.47 -0.89
C GLY A 100 16.15 -7.46 -0.28
N LEU A 101 16.00 -7.36 1.04
CA LEU A 101 15.08 -6.38 1.67
C LEU A 101 15.36 -4.91 1.30
N ARG A 102 16.62 -4.56 1.00
CA ARG A 102 16.95 -3.23 0.49
C ARG A 102 16.21 -2.90 -0.82
N ASN A 103 16.11 -3.87 -1.72
CA ASN A 103 15.38 -3.69 -2.99
C ASN A 103 13.88 -3.50 -2.72
N THR A 104 13.34 -4.21 -1.74
CA THR A 104 11.96 -4.04 -1.29
C THR A 104 11.73 -2.64 -0.75
N ASN A 105 12.61 -2.10 0.10
CA ASN A 105 12.50 -0.72 0.61
C ASN A 105 12.54 0.32 -0.52
N ASP A 106 13.45 0.15 -1.48
CA ASP A 106 13.53 1.05 -2.63
C ASP A 106 12.28 0.98 -3.52
N MET A 107 11.71 -0.21 -3.70
CA MET A 107 10.45 -0.40 -4.41
C MET A 107 9.29 0.27 -3.65
N VAL A 108 9.15 0.02 -2.35
CA VAL A 108 8.11 0.63 -1.50
C VAL A 108 8.20 2.16 -1.59
N ARG A 109 9.41 2.73 -1.45
CA ARG A 109 9.63 4.18 -1.57
C ARG A 109 9.14 4.70 -2.92
N LYS A 110 9.55 4.06 -4.03
CA LYS A 110 9.14 4.48 -5.37
C LYS A 110 7.61 4.42 -5.55
N THR A 111 6.98 3.37 -5.06
CA THR A 111 5.52 3.21 -5.11
C THR A 111 4.82 4.28 -4.29
N LEU A 112 5.32 4.59 -3.09
CA LEU A 112 4.81 5.66 -2.24
C LEU A 112 4.92 7.03 -2.88
N GLU A 113 6.10 7.40 -3.37
CA GLU A 113 6.32 8.69 -4.03
C GLU A 113 5.43 8.87 -5.25
N ARG A 114 5.30 7.83 -6.08
CA ARG A 114 4.43 7.85 -7.25
C ARG A 114 2.96 8.01 -6.84
N THR A 115 2.50 7.30 -5.81
CA THR A 115 1.11 7.35 -5.34
C THR A 115 0.76 8.71 -4.76
N ARG A 116 1.68 9.33 -4.00
CA ARG A 116 1.54 10.73 -3.57
C ARG A 116 1.37 11.69 -4.74
N GLY A 117 2.17 11.52 -5.78
CA GLY A 117 2.09 12.32 -6.99
C GLY A 117 0.70 12.21 -7.65
N ASP A 118 0.26 10.98 -7.89
CA ASP A 118 -1.05 10.70 -8.51
C ASP A 118 -2.21 11.26 -7.66
N PHE A 119 -2.17 11.00 -6.34
CA PHE A 119 -3.19 11.48 -5.40
C PHE A 119 -3.25 13.01 -5.34
N THR A 120 -2.09 13.68 -5.34
CA THR A 120 -2.02 15.14 -5.35
C THR A 120 -2.65 15.73 -6.61
N VAL A 121 -2.37 15.13 -7.78
CA VAL A 121 -2.95 15.58 -9.05
C VAL A 121 -4.47 15.44 -9.03
N ALA A 122 -4.97 14.26 -8.64
CA ALA A 122 -6.40 13.98 -8.55
C ALA A 122 -7.11 14.96 -7.58
N PHE A 123 -6.54 15.19 -6.40
CA PHE A 123 -7.09 16.12 -5.42
C PHE A 123 -7.16 17.56 -5.93
N ARG A 124 -6.12 18.02 -6.65
CA ARG A 124 -6.12 19.36 -7.25
C ARG A 124 -7.17 19.50 -8.35
N GLN A 125 -7.39 18.47 -9.15
CA GLN A 125 -8.46 18.44 -10.16
C GLN A 125 -9.83 18.53 -9.50
N LYS A 126 -10.11 17.69 -8.48
CA LYS A 126 -11.37 17.73 -7.73
C LYS A 126 -11.66 19.11 -7.14
N ARG A 127 -10.65 19.73 -6.52
CA ARG A 127 -10.79 21.09 -5.95
C ARG A 127 -11.11 22.13 -7.02
N LEU A 128 -10.53 22.01 -8.22
CA LEU A 128 -10.83 22.91 -9.33
C LEU A 128 -12.28 22.72 -9.81
N GLU A 129 -12.74 21.48 -9.96
CA GLU A 129 -14.12 21.15 -10.32
C GLU A 129 -15.12 21.72 -9.31
N ASP A 130 -14.83 21.63 -8.02
CA ASP A 130 -15.69 22.18 -6.95
C ASP A 130 -15.79 23.71 -7.02
N ILE A 131 -14.67 24.38 -7.32
CA ILE A 131 -14.65 25.84 -7.50
C ILE A 131 -15.46 26.25 -8.74
N LEU A 132 -15.29 25.53 -9.86
CA LEU A 132 -16.01 25.82 -11.10
C LEU A 132 -17.51 25.60 -10.93
N SER A 133 -17.92 24.47 -10.34
CA SER A 133 -19.32 24.19 -10.02
C SER A 133 -19.92 25.28 -9.14
N SER A 134 -19.21 25.70 -8.09
CA SER A 134 -19.67 26.79 -7.20
C SER A 134 -19.85 28.13 -7.94
N ALA A 135 -18.94 28.45 -8.86
CA ALA A 135 -19.01 29.69 -9.65
C ALA A 135 -20.18 29.68 -10.66
N GLU A 136 -20.46 28.54 -11.29
CA GLU A 136 -21.61 28.37 -12.19
C GLU A 136 -22.94 28.55 -11.45
N HIS A 137 -23.07 27.93 -10.26
CA HIS A 137 -24.26 28.08 -9.42
C HIS A 137 -24.48 29.54 -9.01
N ALA A 138 -23.43 30.25 -8.57
CA ALA A 138 -23.52 31.66 -8.19
C ALA A 138 -23.93 32.58 -9.35
N THR A 139 -23.48 32.27 -10.56
CA THR A 139 -23.81 33.03 -11.79
C THR A 139 -25.27 32.79 -12.21
N THR A 140 -25.76 31.55 -12.06
CA THR A 140 -27.15 31.19 -12.36
C THR A 140 -28.12 31.89 -11.42
N ILE A 141 -27.81 31.97 -10.13
CA ILE A 141 -28.61 32.70 -9.14
C ILE A 141 -28.67 34.20 -9.51
N LYS A 142 -27.54 34.83 -9.84
CA LYS A 142 -27.51 36.26 -10.22
C LYS A 142 -28.27 36.61 -11.49
N ARG A 143 -28.45 35.68 -12.43
CA ARG A 143 -29.24 35.89 -13.66
C ARG A 143 -30.75 35.70 -13.46
N SER A 144 -31.15 35.12 -12.34
CA SER A 144 -32.55 34.82 -12.02
C SER A 144 -33.23 35.93 -11.19
N TYR A 145 -32.49 37.00 -10.90
CA TYR A 145 -32.94 38.27 -10.31
C TYR A 145 -32.71 39.40 -11.31
#